data_AF-A0A0R1JRP4-F1
#
_entry.id   AF-A0A0R1JRP4-F1
#
_cell.length_a   1.000
_cell.length_b   1.000
_cell.length_c   1.000
_cell.angle_alpha   90.00
_cell.angle_beta   90.00
_cell.angle_gamma   90.00
#
_symmetry.space_group_name_H-M   'P 1'
#
loop_
_entity.id
_entity.type
_entity.pdbx_description
1 polymer ?
#
loop_
_entity_poly.entity_id
_entity_poly.type
_entity_poly.pdbx_seq_one_letter_code
_entity_poly.pdbx_strand_id
1 'polypeptide(L)'
;MYESTKKHHVSDAVAEVFPAAVTNQIFEVIQLMNKAKQLVTAPVAVAFSDDYTDDEMYALLIQGDVAPAQEFPLTYRGDKPFLGHGYILIVKDNPKTIYIDFSKANNLDEVR
;
A
#
# COMPACT_ATOMS: atom_id res chain seq x y z
N MET A 1 9.53 -12.38 -7.09
CA MET A 1 8.33 -11.56 -6.81
C MET A 1 8.76 -10.32 -6.05
N TYR A 2 8.27 -9.13 -6.41
CA TYR A 2 8.62 -7.85 -5.77
C TYR A 2 10.14 -7.64 -5.65
N GLU A 3 10.87 -7.96 -6.71
CA GLU A 3 12.32 -7.82 -6.75
C GLU A 3 12.72 -6.34 -6.68
N SER A 4 13.73 -6.02 -5.87
CA SER A 4 14.21 -4.66 -5.65
C SER A 4 14.74 -3.96 -6.91
N THR A 5 15.04 -4.71 -7.97
CA THR A 5 15.49 -4.19 -9.27
C THR A 5 14.34 -3.70 -10.14
N LYS A 6 13.08 -4.02 -9.80
CA LYS A 6 11.90 -3.58 -10.54
C LYS A 6 11.63 -2.11 -10.25
N LYS A 7 11.15 -1.38 -11.27
CA LYS A 7 10.72 0.01 -11.10
C LYS A 7 9.49 0.09 -10.20
N HIS A 8 9.30 1.20 -9.50
CA HIS A 8 8.05 1.47 -8.80
C HIS A 8 7.16 2.36 -9.66
N HIS A 9 5.85 2.09 -9.64
CA HIS A 9 4.85 2.94 -10.28
C HIS A 9 3.60 3.02 -9.42
N VAL A 10 3.05 4.21 -9.30
CA VAL A 10 1.77 4.49 -8.64
C VAL A 10 0.84 5.01 -9.73
N SER A 11 -0.35 4.42 -9.86
CA SER A 11 -1.36 4.90 -10.81
C SER A 11 -1.75 6.35 -10.51
N ASP A 12 -2.13 7.11 -11.54
CA ASP A 12 -2.50 8.53 -11.39
C ASP A 12 -3.60 8.74 -10.34
N ALA A 13 -4.65 7.89 -10.33
CA ALA A 13 -5.73 7.97 -9.34
C ALA A 13 -5.24 7.82 -7.88
N VAL A 14 -4.28 6.92 -7.63
CA VAL A 14 -3.68 6.79 -6.30
C VAL A 14 -2.80 8.00 -5.98
N ALA A 15 -2.07 8.54 -6.97
CA ALA A 15 -1.20 9.70 -6.78
C ALA A 15 -1.98 11.00 -6.51
N GLU A 16 -3.24 11.08 -6.94
CA GLU A 16 -4.16 12.19 -6.61
C GLU A 16 -4.62 12.18 -5.14
N VAL A 17 -4.72 10.99 -4.54
CA VAL A 17 -5.25 10.82 -3.17
C VAL A 17 -4.14 10.64 -2.13
N PHE A 18 -3.10 9.89 -2.48
CA PHE A 18 -2.04 9.51 -1.56
C PHE A 18 -0.77 10.32 -1.81
N PRO A 19 -0.20 10.95 -0.77
CA PRO A 19 1.12 11.56 -0.85
C PRO A 19 2.18 10.55 -1.25
N ALA A 20 3.10 10.94 -2.14
CA ALA A 20 4.19 10.06 -2.59
C ALA A 20 5.02 9.47 -1.44
N ALA A 21 5.18 10.23 -0.34
CA ALA A 21 5.87 9.77 0.87
C ALA A 21 5.22 8.53 1.50
N VAL A 22 3.90 8.39 1.41
CA VAL A 22 3.14 7.24 1.94
C VAL A 22 3.31 6.04 1.02
N THR A 23 3.09 6.22 -0.29
CA THR A 23 3.22 5.13 -1.27
C THR A 23 4.66 4.61 -1.38
N ASN A 24 5.66 5.48 -1.18
CA ASN A 24 7.06 5.07 -1.14
C ASN A 24 7.37 4.14 0.02
N GLN A 25 6.84 4.44 1.22
CA GLN A 25 6.99 3.55 2.38
C GLN A 25 6.31 2.20 2.17
N ILE A 26 5.17 2.15 1.45
CA ILE A 26 4.55 0.87 1.07
C ILE A 26 5.53 0.02 0.23
N PHE A 27 6.22 0.63 -0.74
CA PHE A 27 7.24 -0.12 -1.49
C PHE A 27 8.41 -0.57 -0.62
N GLU A 28 8.87 0.25 0.32
CA GLU A 28 9.95 -0.10 1.26
C GLU A 28 9.56 -1.30 2.13
N VAL A 29 8.33 -1.33 2.64
CA VAL A 29 7.78 -2.44 3.42
C VAL A 29 7.71 -3.71 2.56
N ILE A 30 7.24 -3.62 1.32
CA ILE A 30 7.23 -4.74 0.38
C ILE A 30 8.65 -5.28 0.16
N GLN A 31 9.64 -4.41 -0.04
CA GLN A 31 11.03 -4.83 -0.22
C GLN A 31 11.61 -5.48 1.05
N LEU A 32 11.30 -4.94 2.22
CA LEU A 32 11.72 -5.51 3.50
C LEU A 32 11.14 -6.92 3.70
N MET A 33 9.83 -7.08 3.49
CA MET A 33 9.16 -8.37 3.61
C MET A 33 9.64 -9.36 2.55
N ASN A 34 9.94 -8.89 1.33
CA ASN A 34 10.56 -9.73 0.30
C ASN A 34 11.93 -10.25 0.74
N LYS A 35 12.79 -9.36 1.24
CA LYS A 35 14.13 -9.71 1.76
C LYS A 35 14.04 -10.70 2.93
N ALA A 36 13.03 -10.54 3.78
CA ALA A 36 12.75 -11.44 4.90
C ALA A 36 12.06 -12.77 4.48
N LYS A 37 11.76 -12.95 3.18
CA LYS A 37 11.00 -14.10 2.65
C LYS A 37 9.61 -14.27 3.28
N GLN A 38 8.99 -13.15 3.67
CA GLN A 38 7.65 -13.09 4.29
C GLN A 38 6.52 -12.88 3.27
N LEU A 39 6.86 -12.56 2.01
CA LEU A 39 5.88 -12.48 0.93
C LEU A 39 5.71 -13.84 0.25
N VAL A 40 4.50 -14.39 0.32
CA VAL A 40 4.17 -15.73 -0.18
C VAL A 40 3.33 -15.69 -1.46
N THR A 41 2.62 -14.59 -1.72
CA THR A 41 1.78 -14.43 -2.93
C THR A 41 1.74 -12.98 -3.42
N ALA A 42 1.34 -12.81 -4.69
CA ALA A 42 1.00 -11.53 -5.32
C ALA A 42 -0.31 -11.66 -6.11
N PRO A 43 -1.11 -10.58 -6.22
CA PRO A 43 -0.90 -9.27 -5.61
C PRO A 43 -1.11 -9.30 -4.08
N VAL A 44 -0.67 -8.26 -3.39
CA VAL A 44 -1.00 -8.03 -1.97
C VAL A 44 -1.90 -6.80 -1.83
N ALA A 45 -2.78 -6.81 -0.84
CA ALA A 45 -3.62 -5.68 -0.51
C ALA A 45 -3.05 -4.90 0.68
N VAL A 46 -3.26 -3.59 0.68
CA VAL A 46 -2.90 -2.68 1.77
C VAL A 46 -4.17 -1.92 2.16
N ALA A 47 -4.58 -2.05 3.41
CA ALA A 47 -5.63 -1.25 4.02
C ALA A 47 -5.02 -0.35 5.10
N PHE A 48 -5.63 0.79 5.38
CA PHE A 48 -5.14 1.72 6.38
C PHE A 48 -6.01 1.64 7.63
N SER A 49 -5.37 1.76 8.80
CA SER A 49 -6.07 1.90 10.07
C SER A 49 -6.65 3.31 10.21
N ASP A 50 -7.79 3.41 10.90
CA ASP A 50 -8.36 4.70 11.31
C ASP A 50 -7.67 5.27 12.57
N ASP A 51 -6.86 4.48 13.26
CA ASP A 51 -6.07 4.91 14.42
C ASP A 51 -4.70 5.44 13.97
N TYR A 52 -4.42 6.72 14.25
CA TYR A 52 -3.19 7.41 13.87
C TYR A 52 -2.88 8.56 14.83
N THR A 53 -1.61 8.93 14.93
CA THR A 53 -1.11 10.13 15.62
C THR A 53 -0.77 11.23 14.62
N ASP A 54 -0.28 12.36 15.11
CA ASP A 54 0.20 13.45 14.25
C ASP A 54 1.26 12.98 13.23
N ASP A 55 2.07 11.98 13.58
CA ASP A 55 3.22 11.53 12.79
C ASP A 55 3.24 10.06 12.40
N GLU A 56 2.41 9.21 12.99
CA GLU A 56 2.38 7.77 12.73
C GLU A 56 0.96 7.31 12.36
N MET A 57 0.86 6.45 11.35
CA MET A 57 -0.36 5.74 10.99
C MET A 57 -0.01 4.29 10.70
N TYR A 58 -1.00 3.40 10.78
CA TYR A 58 -0.78 1.98 10.55
C TYR A 58 -1.43 1.53 9.25
N ALA A 59 -0.77 0.62 8.57
CA ALA A 59 -1.34 -0.05 7.41
C ALA A 59 -1.23 -1.57 7.60
N LEU A 60 -2.26 -2.27 7.13
CA LEU A 60 -2.39 -3.71 7.19
C LEU A 60 -2.09 -4.28 5.80
N LEU A 61 -1.04 -5.10 5.69
CA LEU A 61 -0.73 -5.85 4.47
C LEU A 61 -1.43 -7.21 4.51
N ILE A 62 -2.19 -7.53 3.47
CA ILE A 62 -2.98 -8.77 3.37
C ILE A 62 -2.51 -9.58 2.15
N GLN A 63 -2.24 -10.87 2.37
CA GLN A 63 -1.74 -11.79 1.35
C GLN A 63 -2.68 -12.98 1.15
N GLY A 64 -3.29 -13.12 -0.04
CA GLY A 64 -4.11 -14.28 -0.42
C GLY A 64 -5.32 -14.54 0.49
N ASP A 65 -5.91 -15.73 0.36
CA ASP A 65 -7.19 -16.08 1.02
C ASP A 65 -7.04 -16.61 2.46
N VAL A 66 -5.83 -16.96 2.89
CA VAL A 66 -5.53 -17.53 4.23
C VAL A 66 -5.00 -16.46 5.19
N ALA A 67 -4.82 -15.23 4.69
CA ALA A 67 -4.55 -13.97 5.39
C ALA A 67 -3.59 -14.03 6.61
N PRO A 68 -2.28 -14.30 6.42
CA PRO A 68 -1.29 -13.66 7.26
C PRO A 68 -1.37 -12.15 6.98
N ALA A 69 -2.11 -11.46 7.83
CA ALA A 69 -2.22 -10.02 7.82
C ALA A 69 -1.15 -9.46 8.75
N GLN A 70 -0.34 -8.54 8.26
CA GLN A 70 0.73 -7.94 9.04
C GLN A 70 0.58 -6.43 9.03
N GLU A 71 0.46 -5.85 10.23
CA GLU A 71 0.49 -4.41 10.41
C GLU A 71 1.92 -3.88 10.35
N PHE A 72 2.05 -2.70 9.78
CA PHE A 72 3.30 -1.96 9.73
C PHE A 72 3.04 -0.47 9.97
N PRO A 73 3.92 0.19 10.74
CA PRO A 73 3.82 1.63 10.93
C PRO A 73 4.28 2.36 9.66
N LEU A 74 3.66 3.49 9.41
CA LEU A 74 4.00 4.46 8.38
C LEU A 74 4.15 5.83 9.04
N THR A 75 5.25 6.51 8.76
CA THR A 75 5.52 7.83 9.32
C THR A 75 5.13 8.90 8.31
N TYR A 76 4.15 9.74 8.66
CA TYR A 76 3.73 10.86 7.81
C TYR A 76 3.11 11.99 8.63
N ARG A 77 3.70 13.19 8.55
CA ARG A 77 3.28 14.39 9.30
C ARG A 77 2.39 15.36 8.52
N GLY A 78 2.15 15.09 7.24
CA GLY A 78 1.30 15.93 6.42
C GLY A 78 -0.18 15.68 6.68
N ASP A 79 -1.01 16.34 5.88
CA ASP A 79 -2.46 16.15 5.90
C ASP A 79 -2.84 14.75 5.41
N LYS A 80 -3.79 14.10 6.10
CA LYS A 80 -4.13 12.69 5.91
C LYS A 80 -5.58 12.50 5.43
N PRO A 81 -6.07 13.23 4.41
CA PRO A 81 -7.46 13.15 3.97
C PRO A 81 -7.77 11.79 3.32
N PHE A 82 -6.77 10.94 3.07
CA PHE A 82 -6.95 9.59 2.56
C PHE A 82 -7.33 8.56 3.65
N LEU A 83 -7.21 8.91 4.95
CA LEU A 83 -7.65 8.05 6.06
C LEU A 83 -9.17 8.20 6.29
N GLY A 84 -9.81 7.19 6.89
CA GLY A 84 -11.25 7.20 7.17
C GLY A 84 -12.17 6.89 5.98
N HIS A 85 -11.63 6.72 4.76
CA HIS A 85 -12.40 6.37 3.56
C HIS A 85 -12.46 4.87 3.26
N GLY A 86 -11.79 4.04 4.05
CA GLY A 86 -11.74 2.58 3.82
C GLY A 86 -11.03 2.18 2.52
N TYR A 87 -10.14 3.03 1.99
CA TYR A 87 -9.42 2.73 0.75
C TYR A 87 -8.52 1.50 0.89
N ILE A 88 -8.61 0.61 -0.08
CA ILE A 88 -7.75 -0.56 -0.23
C ILE A 88 -6.85 -0.35 -1.45
N LEU A 89 -5.54 -0.37 -1.26
CA LEU A 89 -4.56 -0.37 -2.35
C LEU A 89 -4.16 -1.80 -2.70
N ILE A 90 -3.89 -2.06 -3.98
CA ILE A 90 -3.38 -3.33 -4.48
C ILE A 90 -1.96 -3.10 -5.01
N VAL A 91 -1.00 -3.80 -4.42
CA VAL A 91 0.37 -3.85 -4.92
C VAL A 91 0.50 -5.06 -5.85
N LYS A 92 0.80 -4.81 -7.12
CA LYS A 92 0.90 -5.82 -8.19
C LYS A 92 2.36 -6.02 -8.57
N ASP A 93 2.78 -7.27 -8.71
CA ASP A 93 4.12 -7.62 -9.18
C ASP A 93 4.12 -7.90 -10.69
N ASN A 94 4.43 -6.88 -11.51
CA ASN A 94 4.59 -7.07 -12.96
C ASN A 94 6.03 -7.45 -13.31
N PRO A 95 6.31 -7.95 -14.54
CA PRO A 95 7.65 -8.43 -14.90
C PRO A 95 8.80 -7.42 -14.69
N LYS A 96 8.55 -6.12 -14.87
CA LYS A 96 9.57 -5.06 -14.77
C LYS A 96 9.27 -3.96 -13.75
N THR A 97 8.10 -4.02 -13.11
CA THR A 97 7.59 -2.91 -12.31
C THR A 97 6.68 -3.43 -11.21
N ILE A 98 6.77 -2.84 -10.03
CA ILE A 98 5.82 -3.02 -8.93
C ILE A 98 4.83 -1.86 -9.01
N TYR A 99 3.55 -2.18 -9.18
CA TYR A 99 2.49 -1.21 -9.39
C TYR A 99 1.61 -1.09 -8.14
N ILE A 100 1.31 0.14 -7.71
CA ILE A 100 0.25 0.43 -6.74
C ILE A 100 -0.93 1.03 -7.48
N ASP A 101 -2.12 0.49 -7.20
CA ASP A 101 -3.38 0.88 -7.82
C ASP A 101 -4.51 0.71 -6.78
N PHE A 102 -5.66 1.34 -6.99
CA PHE A 102 -6.82 1.10 -6.14
C PHE A 102 -7.39 -0.30 -6.35
N SER A 103 -7.90 -0.90 -5.28
CA SER A 103 -8.72 -2.10 -5.36
C SER A 103 -10.01 -1.80 -6.10
N LYS A 104 -10.49 -2.76 -6.89
CA LYS A 104 -11.83 -2.72 -7.50
C LYS A 104 -12.96 -2.70 -6.47
N ALA A 105 -12.67 -3.05 -5.22
CA ALA A 105 -13.62 -3.02 -4.12
C ALA A 105 -13.85 -1.60 -3.56
N ASN A 106 -13.01 -0.63 -3.90
CA ASN A 106 -13.16 0.73 -3.42
C ASN A 106 -14.32 1.43 -4.11
N ASN A 107 -15.07 2.22 -3.35
CA ASN A 107 -15.93 3.25 -3.92
C ASN A 107 -15.07 4.49 -4.20
N LEU A 108 -14.91 4.86 -5.46
CA LEU A 108 -14.09 5.99 -5.90
C LEU A 108 -14.93 7.19 -6.36
N ASP A 109 -16.25 7.18 -6.11
CA ASP A 109 -17.14 8.27 -6.51
C ASP A 109 -16.81 9.57 -5.75
N GLU A 110 -16.12 9.50 -4.61
CA GLU A 110 -15.66 10.64 -3.81
C GLU A 110 -14.32 11.22 -4.28
N VAL A 111 -13.61 10.54 -5.19
CA VAL A 111 -12.29 10.93 -5.70
C VAL A 111 -12.39 11.66 -7.05
N ARG A 112 -13.59 11.75 -7.65
CA ARG A 112 -13.83 12.34 -8.97
C ARG A 112 -14.34 13.78 -8.94
#